data_AF-A0A535JMY6-F1
#
_entry.id   AF-A0A535JMY6-F1
#
_cell.length_a   1.000
_cell.length_b   1.000
_cell.length_c   1.000
_cell.angle_alpha   90.00
_cell.angle_beta   90.00
_cell.angle_gamma   90.00
#
_symmetry.space_group_name_H-M   'P 1'
#
loop_
_entity.id
_entity.type
_entity.pdbx_description
1 polymer ?
#
loop_
_entity_poly.entity_id
_entity_poly.type
_entity_poly.pdbx_seq_one_letter_code
_entity_poly.pdbx_strand_id
1 'polypeptide(L)'
;MSTTIPGISKVELLRRIEQSHRALRSALEALPRERFTEKLRTGWSLNENIAHLAAWEETVPKRVAAVLEGGEDPKLYEDIDRFNASVAKEARGKTTDELLARWTTSHERVLETVRSLPEDADRLAFEIVEWNTTGHYPDHYGDIGAAVRSSDDLCGVVQTPWLAFRLAIGAIGLPGLEEKTSTGWTYKDLVAHAAAWEDRTATRLRMFRESGANPPGVDDTDEFNAAVVVRTRGRDARDIVDELDAAHARILGEIQTLSPEQIHASEDWVVAIVAGNTYGHYAEHFDEVFAGTPKRPAELLERMREGWRPFRNDLSRLGHLPLSRTTPAGWTYKGMLSHVAYWMEQVPGEMPNRLAGRRGPSPDVDTENEREARTGAERDAHEVVHRLDAAYRAVVDAVKALPADRDIPFLAVGLVVGETYGHFVEHGGEIAVGLPRTRTGFVGRIEQSWKPFRAAIRHRGRSGLGERTASGWTYKDLVAHAAGWIGQSVREMQTHEFSPGWTRETIQEFNDRSVRSHELVGPEAMLDEIDTLYRRLVETVGGLPEADFADDRIIDQMPFYTYLHWEEHFPELGISV
;
A
#
# COMPACT_ATOMS: atom_id res chain seq x y z
N MET A 1 48.75 19.12 -2.17
CA MET A 1 47.73 18.80 -1.15
C MET A 1 46.82 17.76 -1.77
N SER A 2 46.83 16.55 -1.21
CA SER A 2 46.11 15.38 -1.73
C SER A 2 44.61 15.59 -1.56
N THR A 3 43.86 15.52 -2.65
CA THR A 3 42.40 15.45 -2.67
C THR A 3 42.00 13.99 -2.54
N THR A 4 42.00 13.48 -1.32
CA THR A 4 41.41 12.17 -0.99
C THR A 4 39.90 12.27 -1.15
N ILE A 5 39.36 11.47 -2.07
CA ILE A 5 37.93 11.10 -2.09
C ILE A 5 37.61 10.56 -0.69
N PRO A 6 36.53 10.99 -0.02
CA PRO A 6 36.16 10.44 1.28
C PRO A 6 35.96 8.92 1.12
N GLY A 7 36.68 8.12 1.91
CA GLY A 7 36.38 6.70 2.04
C GLY A 7 34.93 6.53 2.52
N ILE A 8 34.30 5.43 2.12
CA ILE A 8 32.96 5.06 2.59
C ILE A 8 32.95 5.09 4.13
N SER A 9 31.95 5.72 4.73
CA SER A 9 31.87 5.73 6.20
C SER A 9 31.55 4.33 6.72
N LYS A 10 31.98 4.01 7.95
CA LYS A 10 31.66 2.74 8.60
C LYS A 10 30.16 2.45 8.65
N VAL A 11 29.36 3.48 8.91
CA VAL A 11 27.89 3.38 8.92
C VAL A 11 27.35 3.03 7.54
N GLU A 12 27.86 3.69 6.49
CA GLU A 12 27.45 3.44 5.11
C GLU A 12 27.88 2.04 4.65
N LEU A 13 29.07 1.59 5.05
CA LEU A 13 29.56 0.24 4.74
C LEU A 13 28.70 -0.85 5.40
N LEU A 14 28.39 -0.71 6.70
CA LEU A 14 27.49 -1.64 7.41
C LEU A 14 26.14 -1.76 6.70
N ARG A 15 25.55 -0.61 6.34
CA ARG A 15 24.28 -0.56 5.62
C ARG A 15 24.37 -1.33 4.31
N ARG A 16 25.38 -1.08 3.47
CA ARG A 16 25.52 -1.77 2.18
C ARG A 16 25.72 -3.27 2.32
N ILE A 17 26.50 -3.72 3.31
CA ILE A 17 26.71 -5.15 3.59
C ILE A 17 25.39 -5.83 3.94
N GLU A 18 24.63 -5.26 4.88
CA GLU A 18 23.34 -5.81 5.31
C GLU A 18 22.30 -5.81 4.17
N GLN A 19 22.31 -4.81 3.29
CA GLN A 19 21.44 -4.74 2.10
C GLN A 19 21.74 -5.84 1.10
N SER A 20 22.98 -5.88 0.63
CA SER A 20 23.43 -6.77 -0.43
C SER A 20 23.36 -8.25 -0.02
N HIS A 21 23.62 -8.57 1.25
CA HIS A 21 23.43 -9.92 1.78
C HIS A 21 21.94 -10.33 1.80
N ARG A 22 21.03 -9.45 2.27
CA ARG A 22 19.58 -9.71 2.23
C ARG A 22 19.09 -9.91 0.79
N ALA A 23 19.58 -9.11 -0.15
CA ALA A 23 19.27 -9.19 -1.58
C ALA A 23 19.59 -10.58 -2.14
N LEU A 24 20.86 -10.97 -2.03
CA LEU A 24 21.39 -12.20 -2.58
C LEU A 24 20.71 -13.42 -1.93
N ARG A 25 20.52 -13.37 -0.60
CA ARG A 25 19.81 -14.42 0.13
C ARG A 25 18.36 -14.56 -0.32
N SER A 26 17.62 -13.46 -0.45
CA SER A 26 16.22 -13.51 -0.89
C SER A 26 16.09 -14.05 -2.31
N ALA A 27 17.01 -13.69 -3.21
CA ALA A 27 17.02 -14.20 -4.58
C ALA A 27 17.37 -15.70 -4.63
N LEU A 28 18.28 -16.18 -3.77
CA LEU A 28 18.57 -17.60 -3.62
C LEU A 28 17.35 -18.36 -3.08
N GLU A 29 16.72 -17.87 -2.01
CA GLU A 29 15.58 -18.53 -1.36
C GLU A 29 14.31 -18.59 -2.24
N ALA A 30 14.23 -17.77 -3.29
CA ALA A 30 13.17 -17.83 -4.29
C ALA A 30 13.27 -19.05 -5.23
N LEU A 31 14.43 -19.70 -5.32
CA LEU A 31 14.66 -20.85 -6.19
C LEU A 31 14.22 -22.18 -5.51
N PRO A 32 13.75 -23.18 -6.28
CA PRO A 32 13.37 -24.48 -5.74
C PRO A 32 14.50 -25.17 -4.99
N ARG A 33 14.22 -25.62 -3.75
CA ARG A 33 15.23 -26.15 -2.82
C ARG A 33 15.94 -27.39 -3.36
N GLU A 34 15.22 -28.22 -4.09
CA GLU A 34 15.71 -29.48 -4.65
C GLU A 34 16.86 -29.26 -5.66
N ARG A 35 16.93 -28.06 -6.25
CA ARG A 35 17.94 -27.72 -7.27
C ARG A 35 19.27 -27.25 -6.69
N PHE A 36 19.34 -27.01 -5.38
CA PHE A 36 20.54 -26.42 -4.77
C PHE A 36 21.77 -27.32 -4.82
N THR A 37 21.57 -28.62 -5.00
CA THR A 37 22.65 -29.61 -5.18
C THR A 37 23.01 -29.87 -6.65
N GLU A 38 22.21 -29.35 -7.59
CA GLU A 38 22.41 -29.59 -9.02
C GLU A 38 23.55 -28.74 -9.56
N LYS A 39 24.30 -29.28 -10.52
CA LYS A 39 25.39 -28.55 -11.18
C LYS A 39 24.81 -27.54 -12.17
N LEU A 40 25.16 -26.28 -11.98
CA LEU A 40 24.87 -25.19 -12.89
C LEU A 40 25.84 -25.23 -14.08
N ARG A 41 25.53 -24.47 -15.13
CA ARG A 41 26.43 -24.27 -16.29
C ARG A 41 27.76 -23.60 -15.92
N THR A 42 27.83 -22.94 -14.76
CA THR A 42 29.08 -22.43 -14.16
C THR A 42 29.97 -23.55 -13.60
N GLY A 43 29.49 -24.79 -13.56
CA GLY A 43 30.19 -25.97 -13.06
C GLY A 43 30.07 -26.17 -11.54
N TRP A 44 29.44 -25.23 -10.85
CA TRP A 44 29.17 -25.26 -9.41
C TRP A 44 27.67 -25.41 -9.15
N SER A 45 27.31 -25.91 -7.98
CA SER A 45 25.93 -25.92 -7.48
C SER A 45 25.69 -24.69 -6.61
N LEU A 46 24.44 -24.32 -6.37
CA LEU A 46 24.12 -23.22 -5.45
C LEU A 46 24.65 -23.51 -4.04
N ASN A 47 24.66 -24.77 -3.59
CA ASN A 47 25.29 -25.16 -2.32
C ASN A 47 26.80 -24.87 -2.30
N GLU A 48 27.51 -25.15 -3.39
CA GLU A 48 28.94 -24.83 -3.49
C GLU A 48 29.17 -23.31 -3.51
N ASN A 49 28.31 -22.54 -4.19
CA ASN A 49 28.36 -21.07 -4.18
C ASN A 49 28.09 -20.48 -2.78
N ILE A 50 27.08 -20.96 -2.06
CA ILE A 50 26.80 -20.54 -0.67
C ILE A 50 27.99 -20.85 0.25
N ALA A 51 28.57 -22.05 0.10
CA ALA A 51 29.75 -22.42 0.88
C ALA A 51 30.96 -21.51 0.61
N HIS A 52 31.13 -21.09 -0.65
CA HIS A 52 32.17 -20.15 -1.09
C HIS A 52 31.96 -18.75 -0.54
N LEU A 53 30.74 -18.20 -0.64
CA LEU A 53 30.38 -16.93 -0.01
C LEU A 53 30.73 -16.92 1.48
N ALA A 54 30.32 -17.97 2.21
CA ALA A 54 30.63 -18.12 3.62
C ALA A 54 32.14 -18.19 3.89
N ALA A 55 32.89 -18.94 3.07
CA ALA A 55 34.32 -19.11 3.26
C ALA A 55 35.12 -17.82 3.03
N TRP A 56 34.70 -16.98 2.07
CA TRP A 56 35.34 -15.68 1.84
C TRP A 56 35.08 -14.70 2.97
N GLU A 57 33.85 -14.62 3.48
CA GLU A 57 33.55 -13.83 4.67
C GLU A 57 34.29 -14.31 5.92
N GLU A 58 34.49 -15.62 6.09
CA GLU A 58 35.29 -16.19 7.18
C GLU A 58 36.76 -15.71 7.16
N THR A 59 37.27 -15.23 6.01
CA THR A 59 38.61 -14.65 5.92
C THR A 59 38.68 -13.23 6.49
N VAL A 60 37.59 -12.47 6.44
CA VAL A 60 37.56 -11.03 6.73
C VAL A 60 38.04 -10.70 8.14
N PRO A 61 37.53 -11.32 9.24
CA PRO A 61 37.96 -10.96 10.58
C PRO A 61 39.48 -11.09 10.80
N LYS A 62 40.09 -12.15 10.25
CA LYS A 62 41.53 -12.40 10.36
C LYS A 62 42.36 -11.41 9.57
N ARG A 63 41.93 -11.11 8.34
CA ARG A 63 42.61 -10.16 7.44
C ARG A 63 42.56 -8.75 8.00
N VAL A 64 41.38 -8.31 8.45
CA VAL A 64 41.18 -7.01 9.10
C VAL A 64 42.03 -6.90 10.37
N ALA A 65 42.02 -7.91 11.26
CA ALA A 65 42.81 -7.87 12.49
C ALA A 65 44.32 -7.71 12.21
N ALA A 66 44.86 -8.42 11.22
CA ALA A 66 46.27 -8.31 10.83
C ALA A 66 46.63 -6.94 10.23
N VAL A 67 45.72 -6.34 9.43
CA VAL A 67 45.90 -4.97 8.94
C VAL A 67 45.89 -3.96 10.09
N LEU A 68 45.01 -4.13 11.08
CA LEU A 68 44.97 -3.25 12.25
C LEU A 68 46.22 -3.40 13.16
N GLU A 69 46.80 -4.60 13.25
CA GLU A 69 47.99 -4.87 14.07
C GLU A 69 49.30 -4.46 13.37
N GLY A 70 49.43 -4.75 12.07
CA GLY A 70 50.70 -4.69 11.35
C GLY A 70 50.66 -3.93 10.02
N GLY A 71 49.50 -3.43 9.58
CA GLY A 71 49.33 -2.68 8.33
C GLY A 71 49.40 -3.54 7.05
N GLU A 72 49.44 -4.87 7.17
CA GLU A 72 49.56 -5.78 6.03
C GLU A 72 48.42 -6.80 5.99
N ASP A 73 47.90 -7.05 4.78
CA ASP A 73 46.90 -8.10 4.55
C ASP A 73 47.59 -9.48 4.51
N PRO A 74 47.26 -10.40 5.43
CA PRO A 74 47.96 -11.67 5.55
C PRO A 74 47.59 -12.58 4.38
N LYS A 75 48.60 -13.25 3.83
CA LYS A 75 48.39 -14.29 2.81
C LYS A 75 47.81 -15.55 3.45
N LEU A 76 46.48 -15.65 3.48
CA LEU A 76 45.77 -16.81 4.06
C LEU A 76 45.69 -18.04 3.13
N TYR A 77 45.94 -17.84 1.84
CA TYR A 77 45.91 -18.88 0.82
C TYR A 77 47.02 -18.65 -0.21
N GLU A 78 47.56 -19.73 -0.75
CA GLU A 78 48.59 -19.69 -1.80
C GLU A 78 48.00 -19.47 -3.19
N ASP A 79 46.80 -20.00 -3.42
CA ASP A 79 46.15 -20.10 -4.71
C ASP A 79 44.63 -20.02 -4.50
N ILE A 80 44.00 -19.03 -5.15
CA ILE A 80 42.56 -18.74 -5.02
C ILE A 80 41.72 -19.89 -5.57
N ASP A 81 42.09 -20.45 -6.72
CA ASP A 81 41.35 -21.53 -7.36
C ASP A 81 41.38 -22.80 -6.51
N ARG A 82 42.53 -23.10 -5.90
CA ARG A 82 42.67 -24.22 -4.96
C ARG A 82 41.84 -24.02 -3.70
N PHE A 83 41.82 -22.81 -3.16
CA PHE A 83 40.97 -22.46 -2.02
C PHE A 83 39.49 -22.68 -2.37
N ASN A 84 39.02 -22.06 -3.45
CA ASN A 84 37.64 -22.18 -3.96
C ASN A 84 37.25 -23.65 -4.22
N ALA A 85 38.11 -24.43 -4.90
CA ALA A 85 37.87 -25.84 -5.16
C ALA A 85 37.80 -26.69 -3.88
N SER A 86 38.61 -26.37 -2.86
CA SER A 86 38.55 -27.06 -1.57
C SER A 86 37.23 -26.79 -0.83
N VAL A 87 36.77 -25.54 -0.83
CA VAL A 87 35.50 -25.13 -0.20
C VAL A 87 34.31 -25.78 -0.91
N ALA A 88 34.30 -25.78 -2.24
CA ALA A 88 33.27 -26.48 -3.02
C ALA A 88 33.24 -27.99 -2.72
N LYS A 89 34.41 -28.62 -2.53
CA LYS A 89 34.48 -30.03 -2.12
C LYS A 89 33.91 -30.26 -0.72
N GLU A 90 34.19 -29.36 0.23
CA GLU A 90 33.67 -29.43 1.60
C GLU A 90 32.16 -29.21 1.71
N ALA A 91 31.54 -28.53 0.74
CA ALA A 91 30.11 -28.34 0.68
C ALA A 91 29.35 -29.66 0.38
N ARG A 92 30.03 -30.64 -0.22
CA ARG A 92 29.40 -31.90 -0.64
C ARG A 92 28.94 -32.71 0.56
N GLY A 93 27.66 -33.11 0.54
CA GLY A 93 27.03 -33.89 1.61
C GLY A 93 26.53 -33.06 2.79
N LYS A 94 26.77 -31.75 2.81
CA LYS A 94 26.10 -30.82 3.73
C LYS A 94 24.71 -30.50 3.22
N THR A 95 23.76 -30.32 4.14
CA THR A 95 22.43 -29.82 3.78
C THR A 95 22.53 -28.35 3.43
N THR A 96 21.60 -27.87 2.62
CA THR A 96 21.56 -26.45 2.28
C THR A 96 21.27 -25.57 3.51
N ASP A 97 20.54 -26.09 4.51
CA ASP A 97 20.29 -25.36 5.77
C ASP A 97 21.59 -25.16 6.56
N GLU A 98 22.45 -26.18 6.62
CA GLU A 98 23.77 -26.07 7.25
C GLU A 98 24.65 -25.03 6.55
N LEU A 99 24.58 -24.96 5.22
CA LEU A 99 25.36 -24.01 4.42
C LEU A 99 24.86 -22.57 4.58
N LEU A 100 23.55 -22.35 4.56
CA LEU A 100 22.95 -21.04 4.84
C LEU A 100 23.23 -20.60 6.29
N ALA A 101 23.21 -21.52 7.26
CA ALA A 101 23.56 -21.22 8.64
C ALA A 101 25.05 -20.84 8.78
N ARG A 102 25.95 -21.52 8.06
CA ARG A 102 27.37 -21.16 7.99
C ARG A 102 27.55 -19.74 7.44
N TRP A 103 26.90 -19.43 6.31
CA TRP A 103 26.96 -18.11 5.70
C TRP A 103 26.39 -17.01 6.61
N THR A 104 25.26 -17.29 7.28
CA THR A 104 24.70 -16.37 8.29
C THR A 104 25.70 -16.08 9.41
N THR A 105 26.36 -17.13 9.91
CA THR A 105 27.35 -17.00 10.99
C THR A 105 28.60 -16.23 10.54
N SER A 106 29.09 -16.45 9.32
CA SER A 106 30.22 -15.70 8.77
C SER A 106 29.86 -14.23 8.59
N HIS A 107 28.65 -13.96 8.09
CA HIS A 107 28.16 -12.62 7.85
C HIS A 107 28.04 -11.82 9.16
N GLU A 108 27.46 -12.42 10.21
CA GLU A 108 27.38 -11.80 11.53
C GLU A 108 28.76 -11.41 12.08
N ARG A 109 29.80 -12.24 11.85
CA ARG A 109 31.19 -11.94 12.24
C ARG A 109 31.79 -10.80 11.42
N VAL A 110 31.43 -10.69 10.13
CA VAL A 110 31.83 -9.53 9.31
C VAL A 110 31.21 -8.26 9.89
N LEU A 111 29.92 -8.27 10.22
CA LEU A 111 29.25 -7.11 10.84
C LEU A 111 29.88 -6.74 12.18
N GLU A 112 30.22 -7.70 13.03
CA GLU A 112 30.94 -7.48 14.29
C GLU A 112 32.33 -6.86 14.05
N THR A 113 33.05 -7.37 13.04
CA THR A 113 34.36 -6.85 12.64
C THR A 113 34.25 -5.38 12.22
N VAL A 114 33.31 -5.05 11.34
CA VAL A 114 33.08 -3.68 10.88
C VAL A 114 32.64 -2.78 12.03
N ARG A 115 31.73 -3.23 12.91
CA ARG A 115 31.32 -2.50 14.13
C ARG A 115 32.48 -2.21 15.07
N SER A 116 33.52 -3.03 15.04
CA SER A 116 34.72 -2.87 15.87
C SER A 116 35.82 -2.04 15.22
N LEU A 117 35.70 -1.69 13.92
CA LEU A 117 36.68 -0.84 13.24
C LEU A 117 36.72 0.58 13.86
N PRO A 118 37.92 1.13 14.13
CA PRO A 118 38.10 2.56 14.33
C PRO A 118 37.61 3.37 13.11
N GLU A 119 37.07 4.56 13.33
CA GLU A 119 36.65 5.45 12.22
C GLU A 119 37.84 5.89 11.34
N ASP A 120 39.04 5.92 11.92
CA ASP A 120 40.32 6.24 11.27
C ASP A 120 41.15 4.99 10.93
N ALA A 121 40.51 3.81 10.87
CA ALA A 121 41.18 2.58 10.49
C ALA A 121 41.81 2.68 9.08
N ASP A 122 42.84 1.87 8.83
CA ASP A 122 43.50 1.81 7.54
C ASP A 122 42.48 1.52 6.41
N ARG A 123 42.62 2.21 5.28
CA ARG A 123 41.75 2.04 4.11
C ARG A 123 41.68 0.58 3.66
N LEU A 124 42.79 -0.15 3.79
CA LEU A 124 42.87 -1.57 3.43
C LEU A 124 41.93 -2.43 4.27
N ALA A 125 41.66 -2.08 5.53
CA ALA A 125 40.69 -2.80 6.36
C ALA A 125 39.26 -2.67 5.81
N PHE A 126 38.89 -1.48 5.31
CA PHE A 126 37.61 -1.26 4.64
C PHE A 126 37.55 -1.97 3.28
N GLU A 127 38.61 -1.91 2.48
CA GLU A 127 38.70 -2.58 1.17
C GLU A 127 38.56 -4.11 1.30
N ILE A 128 39.20 -4.72 2.31
CA ILE A 128 39.06 -6.16 2.59
C ILE A 128 37.60 -6.52 2.84
N VAL A 129 36.87 -5.72 3.63
CA VAL A 129 35.46 -5.99 3.89
C VAL A 129 34.66 -5.89 2.58
N GLU A 130 34.85 -4.82 1.82
CA GLU A 130 34.13 -4.60 0.55
C GLU A 130 34.39 -5.74 -0.46
N TRP A 131 35.64 -6.13 -0.66
CA TRP A 131 36.03 -7.21 -1.59
C TRP A 131 35.41 -8.56 -1.27
N ASN A 132 34.99 -8.80 -0.02
CA ASN A 132 34.41 -10.08 0.40
C ASN A 132 32.91 -10.00 0.68
N THR A 133 32.30 -8.82 0.49
CA THR A 133 30.86 -8.59 0.71
C THR A 133 30.25 -7.81 -0.45
N THR A 134 30.13 -6.48 -0.33
CA THR A 134 29.45 -5.59 -1.27
C THR A 134 30.05 -5.60 -2.67
N GLY A 135 31.35 -5.85 -2.79
CA GLY A 135 32.06 -6.00 -4.07
C GLY A 135 32.04 -7.41 -4.65
N HIS A 136 31.55 -8.42 -3.92
CA HIS A 136 31.59 -9.84 -4.32
C HIS A 136 30.21 -10.46 -4.49
N TYR A 137 29.23 -10.11 -3.65
CA TYR A 137 27.86 -10.61 -3.79
C TYR A 137 27.27 -10.36 -5.19
N PRO A 138 27.51 -9.22 -5.87
CA PRO A 138 26.99 -8.99 -7.22
C PRO A 138 27.42 -10.05 -8.25
N ASP A 139 28.62 -10.64 -8.11
CA ASP A 139 29.14 -11.66 -9.02
C ASP A 139 28.25 -12.93 -9.02
N HIS A 140 27.55 -13.18 -7.90
CA HIS A 140 26.73 -14.38 -7.72
C HIS A 140 25.28 -14.23 -8.21
N TYR A 141 24.87 -13.06 -8.69
CA TYR A 141 23.62 -12.96 -9.46
C TYR A 141 23.72 -13.76 -10.77
N GLY A 142 24.91 -13.93 -11.34
CA GLY A 142 25.14 -14.82 -12.48
C GLY A 142 24.86 -16.30 -12.14
N ASP A 143 25.14 -16.73 -10.91
CA ASP A 143 24.84 -18.10 -10.44
C ASP A 143 23.35 -18.31 -10.21
N ILE A 144 22.65 -17.32 -9.62
CA ILE A 144 21.18 -17.34 -9.55
C ILE A 144 20.60 -17.41 -10.96
N GLY A 145 21.13 -16.58 -11.85
CA GLY A 145 20.81 -16.59 -13.28
C GLY A 145 20.99 -17.95 -13.93
N ALA A 146 22.10 -18.63 -13.64
CA ALA A 146 22.37 -19.97 -14.14
C ALA A 146 21.45 -21.05 -13.56
N ALA A 147 20.75 -20.77 -12.46
CA ALA A 147 19.79 -21.68 -11.83
C ALA A 147 18.33 -21.46 -12.30
N VAL A 148 18.02 -20.31 -12.89
CA VAL A 148 16.76 -20.04 -13.58
C VAL A 148 16.67 -20.94 -14.82
N ARG A 149 15.56 -21.68 -14.99
CA ARG A 149 15.33 -22.60 -16.12
C ARG A 149 14.12 -22.23 -16.97
N SER A 150 13.21 -21.46 -16.40
CA SER A 150 11.95 -21.08 -17.01
C SER A 150 11.60 -19.65 -16.67
N SER A 151 10.63 -19.11 -17.40
CA SER A 151 9.99 -17.83 -17.05
C SER A 151 9.37 -17.87 -15.66
N ASP A 152 8.79 -19.00 -15.24
CA ASP A 152 8.25 -19.18 -13.89
C ASP A 152 9.33 -19.01 -12.80
N ASP A 153 10.51 -19.60 -12.99
CA ASP A 153 11.62 -19.42 -12.05
C ASP A 153 12.03 -17.94 -11.98
N LEU A 154 12.15 -17.27 -13.13
CA LEU A 154 12.53 -15.86 -13.19
C LEU A 154 11.46 -14.96 -12.55
N CYS A 155 10.18 -15.24 -12.79
CA CYS A 155 9.07 -14.58 -12.09
C CYS A 155 9.16 -14.79 -10.58
N GLY A 156 9.48 -16.01 -10.11
CA GLY A 156 9.64 -16.29 -8.68
C GLY A 156 10.76 -15.46 -8.04
N VAL A 157 11.91 -15.35 -8.71
CA VAL A 157 13.05 -14.52 -8.26
C VAL A 157 12.70 -13.03 -8.22
N VAL A 158 11.89 -12.54 -9.17
CA VAL A 158 11.41 -11.15 -9.20
C VAL A 158 10.36 -10.88 -8.11
N GLN A 159 9.36 -11.76 -7.98
CA GLN A 159 8.21 -11.55 -7.10
C GLN A 159 8.57 -11.65 -5.61
N THR A 160 9.48 -12.54 -5.23
CA THR A 160 9.82 -12.77 -3.82
C THR A 160 10.28 -11.49 -3.08
N PRO A 161 11.31 -10.76 -3.55
CA PRO A 161 11.71 -9.50 -2.93
C PRO A 161 10.75 -8.34 -3.21
N TRP A 162 10.00 -8.38 -4.33
CA TRP A 162 8.96 -7.40 -4.62
C TRP A 162 7.91 -7.31 -3.50
N LEU A 163 7.45 -8.45 -2.98
CA LEU A 163 6.43 -8.48 -1.93
C LEU A 163 6.85 -7.66 -0.69
N ALA A 164 8.11 -7.77 -0.26
CA ALA A 164 8.62 -7.02 0.87
C ALA A 164 8.78 -5.54 0.54
N PHE A 165 9.31 -5.22 -0.64
CA PHE A 165 9.50 -3.85 -1.12
C PHE A 165 8.16 -3.11 -1.24
N ARG A 166 7.17 -3.71 -1.92
CA ARG A 166 5.85 -3.13 -2.13
C ARG A 166 5.05 -2.99 -0.84
N LEU A 167 5.20 -3.93 0.10
CA LEU A 167 4.60 -3.84 1.43
C LEU A 167 5.21 -2.70 2.25
N ALA A 168 6.53 -2.46 2.15
CA ALA A 168 7.16 -1.32 2.81
C ALA A 168 6.65 0.01 2.26
N ILE A 169 6.49 0.13 0.94
CA ILE A 169 5.85 1.30 0.30
C ILE A 169 4.43 1.50 0.81
N GLY A 170 3.63 0.42 0.85
CA GLY A 170 2.28 0.47 1.42
C GLY A 170 2.28 0.92 2.88
N ALA A 171 3.27 0.50 3.66
CA ALA A 171 3.37 0.82 5.08
C ALA A 171 3.73 2.28 5.36
N ILE A 172 4.49 2.94 4.48
CA ILE A 172 4.73 4.39 4.55
C ILE A 172 3.40 5.16 4.49
N GLY A 173 2.43 4.65 3.71
CA GLY A 173 1.14 5.30 3.48
C GLY A 173 1.23 6.47 2.49
N LEU A 174 0.13 6.77 1.79
CA LEU A 174 0.14 7.78 0.72
C LEU A 174 0.66 9.16 1.17
N PRO A 175 0.26 9.72 2.34
CA PRO A 175 0.80 11.00 2.79
C PRO A 175 2.30 10.94 3.11
N GLY A 176 2.77 9.83 3.67
CA GLY A 176 4.18 9.62 3.98
C GLY A 176 5.06 9.56 2.73
N LEU A 177 4.51 9.29 1.55
CA LEU A 177 5.27 9.28 0.30
C LEU A 177 5.81 10.67 -0.09
N GLU A 178 5.25 11.75 0.45
CA GLU A 178 5.78 13.12 0.25
C GLU A 178 7.00 13.43 1.12
N GLU A 179 7.29 12.59 2.12
CA GLU A 179 8.44 12.79 3.00
C GLU A 179 9.76 12.50 2.27
N LYS A 180 10.83 13.15 2.72
CA LYS A 180 12.15 12.99 2.11
C LYS A 180 12.89 11.77 2.64
N THR A 181 13.54 11.05 1.75
CA THR A 181 14.51 10.01 2.05
C THR A 181 15.86 10.62 2.45
N SER A 182 16.81 9.76 2.85
CA SER A 182 18.19 10.17 3.16
C SER A 182 18.96 10.75 1.98
N THR A 183 18.54 10.49 0.74
CA THR A 183 19.19 10.99 -0.49
C THR A 183 18.61 12.33 -0.96
N GLY A 184 17.56 12.82 -0.29
CA GLY A 184 16.91 14.10 -0.58
C GLY A 184 15.76 14.02 -1.59
N TRP A 185 15.54 12.85 -2.19
CA TRP A 185 14.32 12.53 -2.94
C TRP A 185 13.14 12.38 -2.00
N THR A 186 11.91 12.53 -2.50
CA THR A 186 10.73 12.05 -1.76
C THR A 186 10.62 10.53 -1.90
N TYR A 187 9.94 9.87 -0.97
CA TYR A 187 9.59 8.45 -1.13
C TYR A 187 8.79 8.21 -2.42
N LYS A 188 7.92 9.15 -2.81
CA LYS A 188 7.20 9.15 -4.08
C LYS A 188 8.13 9.19 -5.30
N ASP A 189 9.20 9.98 -5.25
CA ASP A 189 10.20 10.03 -6.32
C ASP A 189 10.92 8.68 -6.47
N LEU A 190 11.25 8.03 -5.35
CA LEU A 190 11.87 6.69 -5.34
C LEU A 190 10.93 5.63 -5.94
N VAL A 191 9.64 5.65 -5.57
CA VAL A 191 8.61 4.77 -6.15
C VAL A 191 8.49 4.98 -7.66
N ALA A 192 8.44 6.24 -8.11
CA ALA A 192 8.39 6.58 -9.54
C ALA A 192 9.65 6.14 -10.30
N HIS A 193 10.82 6.25 -9.67
CA HIS A 193 12.09 5.77 -10.20
C HIS A 193 12.09 4.25 -10.41
N ALA A 194 11.66 3.48 -9.39
CA ALA A 194 11.51 2.03 -9.53
C ALA A 194 10.54 1.66 -10.67
N ALA A 195 9.36 2.31 -10.72
CA ALA A 195 8.37 2.09 -11.77
C ALA A 195 8.93 2.38 -13.17
N ALA A 196 9.72 3.45 -13.33
CA ALA A 196 10.30 3.84 -14.60
C ALA A 196 11.32 2.81 -15.13
N TRP A 197 12.13 2.23 -14.25
CA TRP A 197 13.12 1.21 -14.61
C TRP A 197 12.46 -0.13 -14.96
N GLU A 198 11.41 -0.53 -14.23
CA GLU A 198 10.63 -1.72 -14.56
C GLU A 198 9.91 -1.59 -15.90
N ASP A 199 9.22 -0.47 -16.14
CA ASP A 199 8.49 -0.24 -17.38
C ASP A 199 9.43 -0.19 -18.60
N ARG A 200 10.58 0.45 -18.43
CA ARG A 200 11.64 0.46 -19.46
C ARG A 200 12.13 -0.96 -19.72
N THR A 201 12.35 -1.75 -18.68
CA THR A 201 12.83 -3.13 -18.80
C THR A 201 11.80 -4.01 -19.50
N ALA A 202 10.51 -3.91 -19.15
CA ALA A 202 9.43 -4.58 -19.87
C ALA A 202 9.45 -4.26 -21.38
N THR A 203 9.61 -2.98 -21.73
CA THR A 203 9.74 -2.57 -23.14
C THR A 203 10.97 -3.17 -23.82
N ARG A 204 12.12 -3.22 -23.14
CA ARG A 204 13.35 -3.81 -23.69
C ARG A 204 13.22 -5.33 -23.84
N LEU A 205 12.57 -6.02 -22.91
CA LEU A 205 12.27 -7.45 -23.02
C LEU A 205 11.37 -7.75 -24.21
N ARG A 206 10.31 -6.94 -24.43
CA ARG A 206 9.45 -7.07 -25.60
C ARG A 206 10.23 -6.94 -26.90
N MET A 207 11.04 -5.89 -27.03
CA MET A 207 11.87 -5.65 -28.22
C MET A 207 12.89 -6.79 -28.45
N PHE A 208 13.51 -7.28 -27.38
CA PHE A 208 14.42 -8.41 -27.45
C PHE A 208 13.70 -9.68 -27.92
N ARG A 209 12.53 -9.99 -27.35
CA ARG A 209 11.71 -11.14 -27.74
C ARG A 209 11.30 -11.09 -29.22
N GLU A 210 10.96 -9.92 -29.72
CA GLU A 210 10.52 -9.71 -31.11
C GLU A 210 11.66 -9.74 -32.13
N SER A 211 12.84 -9.24 -31.77
CA SER A 211 13.95 -9.02 -32.72
C SER A 211 15.18 -9.91 -32.51
N GLY A 212 15.33 -10.49 -31.32
CA GLY A 212 16.55 -11.19 -30.87
C GLY A 212 17.73 -10.26 -30.58
N ALA A 213 17.60 -8.95 -30.80
CA ALA A 213 18.66 -7.97 -30.59
C ALA A 213 18.52 -7.28 -29.24
N ASN A 214 19.64 -7.07 -28.54
CA ASN A 214 19.69 -6.38 -27.25
C ASN A 214 19.40 -4.88 -27.46
N PRO A 215 18.27 -4.33 -26.97
CA PRO A 215 18.00 -2.91 -27.14
C PRO A 215 18.94 -2.06 -26.27
N PRO A 216 19.37 -0.88 -26.76
CA PRO A 216 20.28 -0.02 -26.03
C PRO A 216 19.71 0.44 -24.68
N GLY A 217 20.62 0.77 -23.76
CA GLY A 217 20.30 1.38 -22.46
C GLY A 217 19.83 2.83 -22.59
N VAL A 218 19.85 3.57 -21.48
CA VAL A 218 19.84 5.04 -21.54
C VAL A 218 21.28 5.52 -21.74
N ASP A 219 21.44 6.67 -22.39
CA ASP A 219 22.78 7.26 -22.59
C ASP A 219 23.34 7.82 -21.27
N ASP A 220 22.47 8.41 -20.44
CA ASP A 220 22.79 8.95 -19.13
C ASP A 220 21.71 8.54 -18.11
N THR A 221 22.12 7.81 -17.08
CA THR A 221 21.24 7.34 -15.99
C THR A 221 20.79 8.47 -15.09
N ASP A 222 21.65 9.46 -14.84
CA ASP A 222 21.35 10.59 -13.97
C ASP A 222 20.35 11.53 -14.64
N GLU A 223 20.51 11.79 -15.95
CA GLU A 223 19.54 12.56 -16.73
C GLU A 223 18.18 11.86 -16.75
N PHE A 224 18.16 10.54 -16.96
CA PHE A 224 16.94 9.74 -16.92
C PHE A 224 16.25 9.84 -15.56
N ASN A 225 16.97 9.60 -14.47
CA ASN A 225 16.43 9.66 -13.11
C ASN A 225 15.92 11.07 -12.77
N ALA A 226 16.68 12.11 -13.13
CA ALA A 226 16.26 13.50 -12.95
C ALA A 226 14.96 13.83 -13.71
N ALA A 227 14.80 13.32 -14.94
CA ALA A 227 13.57 13.48 -15.71
C ALA A 227 12.37 12.76 -15.04
N VAL A 228 12.58 11.59 -14.44
CA VAL A 228 11.56 10.87 -13.65
C VAL A 228 11.13 11.70 -12.44
N VAL A 229 12.08 12.27 -11.69
CA VAL A 229 11.77 13.15 -10.55
C VAL A 229 10.98 14.38 -11.02
N VAL A 230 11.43 15.04 -12.09
CA VAL A 230 10.75 16.25 -12.63
C VAL A 230 9.30 15.96 -13.00
N ARG A 231 9.01 14.85 -13.68
CA ARG A 231 7.63 14.49 -14.06
C ARG A 231 6.77 14.01 -12.89
N THR A 232 7.37 13.62 -11.76
CA THR A 232 6.66 13.14 -10.57
C THR A 232 6.14 14.29 -9.70
N ARG A 233 6.76 15.48 -9.79
CA ARG A 233 6.39 16.65 -8.99
C ARG A 233 4.93 17.05 -9.19
N GLY A 234 4.22 17.21 -8.06
CA GLY A 234 2.82 17.64 -8.05
C GLY A 234 1.80 16.57 -8.46
N ARG A 235 2.25 15.36 -8.79
CA ARG A 235 1.35 14.22 -9.05
C ARG A 235 0.87 13.59 -7.75
N ASP A 236 -0.31 12.99 -7.78
CA ASP A 236 -0.88 12.25 -6.66
C ASP A 236 -0.05 10.99 -6.37
N ALA A 237 0.23 10.71 -5.10
CA ALA A 237 1.03 9.56 -4.70
C ALA A 237 0.38 8.22 -5.08
N ARG A 238 -0.97 8.16 -5.11
CA ARG A 238 -1.72 6.98 -5.53
C ARG A 238 -1.42 6.65 -7.00
N ASP A 239 -1.44 7.64 -7.88
CA ASP A 239 -1.15 7.44 -9.30
C ASP A 239 0.26 6.84 -9.50
N ILE A 240 1.23 7.25 -8.68
CA ILE A 240 2.60 6.77 -8.74
C ILE A 240 2.72 5.32 -8.26
N VAL A 241 1.98 4.96 -7.20
CA VAL A 241 1.91 3.57 -6.72
C VAL A 241 1.20 2.67 -7.74
N ASP A 242 0.10 3.14 -8.33
CA ASP A 242 -0.61 2.42 -9.40
C ASP A 242 0.29 2.23 -10.64
N GLU A 243 1.12 3.23 -10.97
CA GLU A 243 2.13 3.12 -12.03
C GLU A 243 3.19 2.07 -11.72
N LEU A 244 3.66 2.00 -10.48
CA LEU A 244 4.60 0.99 -10.01
C LEU A 244 3.99 -0.42 -10.15
N ASP A 245 2.77 -0.62 -9.65
CA ASP A 245 2.07 -1.90 -9.73
C ASP A 245 1.81 -2.32 -11.19
N ALA A 246 1.46 -1.35 -12.05
CA ALA A 246 1.24 -1.60 -13.46
C ALA A 246 2.56 -1.91 -14.22
N ALA A 247 3.66 -1.24 -13.88
CA ALA A 247 4.99 -1.54 -14.43
C ALA A 247 5.43 -2.96 -14.04
N HIS A 248 5.20 -3.34 -12.78
CA HIS A 248 5.47 -4.67 -12.27
C HIS A 248 4.67 -5.76 -12.99
N ALA A 249 3.36 -5.55 -13.16
CA ALA A 249 2.53 -6.46 -13.93
C ALA A 249 3.01 -6.60 -15.37
N ARG A 250 3.45 -5.50 -16.01
CA ARG A 250 3.99 -5.52 -17.38
C ARG A 250 5.29 -6.32 -17.49
N ILE A 251 6.26 -6.10 -16.59
CA ILE A 251 7.52 -6.85 -16.66
C ILE A 251 7.31 -8.34 -16.40
N LEU A 252 6.46 -8.71 -15.44
CA LEU A 252 6.09 -10.11 -15.22
C LEU A 252 5.42 -10.71 -16.45
N GLY A 253 4.48 -9.98 -17.08
CA GLY A 253 3.84 -10.42 -18.31
C GLY A 253 4.82 -10.64 -19.46
N GLU A 254 5.81 -9.76 -19.64
CA GLU A 254 6.84 -9.95 -20.68
C GLU A 254 7.76 -11.14 -20.33
N ILE A 255 8.18 -11.30 -19.07
CA ILE A 255 8.99 -12.44 -18.61
C ILE A 255 8.26 -13.76 -18.89
N GLN A 256 6.97 -13.85 -18.57
CA GLN A 256 6.14 -15.04 -18.79
C GLN A 256 6.10 -15.48 -20.26
N THR A 257 6.32 -14.56 -21.20
CA THR A 257 6.29 -14.85 -22.64
C THR A 257 7.64 -15.27 -23.23
N LEU A 258 8.71 -15.32 -22.43
CA LEU A 258 10.04 -15.72 -22.88
C LEU A 258 10.20 -17.25 -22.85
N SER A 259 10.84 -17.81 -23.88
CA SER A 259 11.27 -19.20 -23.85
C SER A 259 12.53 -19.39 -22.99
N PRO A 260 12.81 -20.60 -22.48
CA PRO A 260 14.07 -20.90 -21.80
C PRO A 260 15.31 -20.51 -22.61
N GLU A 261 15.29 -20.70 -23.93
CA GLU A 261 16.39 -20.33 -24.82
C GLU A 261 16.57 -18.81 -24.89
N GLN A 262 15.47 -18.05 -24.90
CA GLN A 262 15.51 -16.58 -24.92
C GLN A 262 16.03 -16.02 -23.59
N ILE A 263 15.71 -16.65 -22.46
CA ILE A 263 16.21 -16.24 -21.13
C ILE A 263 17.74 -16.30 -21.08
N HIS A 264 18.34 -17.31 -21.69
CA HIS A 264 19.80 -17.52 -21.69
C HIS A 264 20.53 -17.05 -22.96
N ALA A 265 19.81 -16.46 -23.91
CA ALA A 265 20.40 -15.91 -25.11
C ALA A 265 21.25 -14.65 -24.80
N SER A 266 22.16 -14.31 -25.72
CA SER A 266 23.00 -13.11 -25.65
C SER A 266 23.73 -12.95 -24.31
N GLU A 267 24.40 -14.02 -23.84
CA GLU A 267 25.15 -14.03 -22.57
C GLU A 267 24.27 -13.68 -21.36
N ASP A 268 23.06 -14.25 -21.30
CA ASP A 268 22.05 -14.06 -20.25
C ASP A 268 21.66 -12.60 -20.03
N TRP A 269 21.66 -11.82 -21.11
CA TRP A 269 21.28 -10.42 -21.08
C TRP A 269 19.91 -10.20 -20.41
N VAL A 270 18.94 -11.09 -20.65
CA VAL A 270 17.61 -11.06 -20.00
C VAL A 270 17.72 -11.18 -18.48
N VAL A 271 18.50 -12.15 -17.99
CA VAL A 271 18.67 -12.34 -16.55
C VAL A 271 19.34 -11.10 -15.94
N ALA A 272 20.41 -10.61 -16.57
CA ALA A 272 21.17 -9.47 -16.07
C ALA A 272 20.32 -8.19 -16.00
N ILE A 273 19.57 -7.88 -17.07
CA ILE A 273 18.72 -6.68 -17.09
C ILE A 273 17.55 -6.80 -16.11
N VAL A 274 16.93 -7.98 -15.98
CA VAL A 274 15.85 -8.19 -15.01
C VAL A 274 16.40 -8.03 -13.60
N ALA A 275 17.54 -8.63 -13.27
CA ALA A 275 18.19 -8.47 -11.96
C ALA A 275 18.43 -7.01 -11.61
N GLY A 276 19.10 -6.27 -12.50
CA GLY A 276 19.50 -4.89 -12.28
C GLY A 276 18.35 -3.87 -12.24
N ASN A 277 17.13 -4.27 -12.63
CA ASN A 277 15.96 -3.37 -12.64
C ASN A 277 14.79 -3.88 -11.79
N THR A 278 14.93 -5.03 -11.12
CA THR A 278 13.91 -5.59 -10.22
C THR A 278 14.55 -6.01 -8.90
N TYR A 279 14.73 -7.31 -8.63
CA TYR A 279 15.15 -7.84 -7.34
C TYR A 279 16.51 -7.32 -6.84
N GLY A 280 17.47 -7.05 -7.72
CA GLY A 280 18.72 -6.39 -7.35
C GLY A 280 18.46 -4.93 -6.95
N HIS A 281 17.68 -4.22 -7.75
CA HIS A 281 17.36 -2.80 -7.56
C HIS A 281 16.46 -2.53 -6.34
N TYR A 282 15.45 -3.38 -6.08
CA TYR A 282 14.64 -3.31 -4.87
C TYR A 282 15.50 -3.38 -3.61
N ALA A 283 16.53 -4.22 -3.64
CA ALA A 283 17.41 -4.39 -2.50
C ALA A 283 18.31 -3.18 -2.25
N GLU A 284 18.76 -2.50 -3.31
CA GLU A 284 19.51 -1.23 -3.20
C GLU A 284 18.70 -0.17 -2.45
N HIS A 285 17.40 -0.08 -2.73
CA HIS A 285 16.49 0.87 -2.11
C HIS A 285 15.77 0.36 -0.86
N PHE A 286 15.97 -0.91 -0.47
CA PHE A 286 15.12 -1.53 0.55
C PHE A 286 15.19 -0.77 1.88
N ASP A 287 16.37 -0.47 2.42
CA ASP A 287 16.42 0.26 3.71
C ASP A 287 16.01 1.72 3.58
N GLU A 288 16.23 2.33 2.41
CA GLU A 288 15.80 3.70 2.17
C GLU A 288 14.28 3.77 2.30
N VAL A 289 13.55 2.88 1.62
CA VAL A 289 12.09 2.71 1.73
C VAL A 289 11.70 2.29 3.14
N PHE A 290 12.36 1.28 3.71
CA PHE A 290 12.01 0.71 5.00
C PHE A 290 12.17 1.73 6.15
N ALA A 291 13.06 2.71 6.01
CA ALA A 291 13.23 3.79 6.98
C ALA A 291 11.95 4.62 7.17
N GLY A 292 11.07 4.71 6.16
CA GLY A 292 9.81 5.45 6.23
C GLY A 292 8.65 4.65 6.83
N THR A 293 8.84 3.36 7.14
CA THR A 293 7.79 2.52 7.70
C THR A 293 7.57 2.84 9.19
N PRO A 294 6.32 2.75 9.70
CA PRO A 294 6.05 2.99 11.11
C PRO A 294 6.69 1.90 11.97
N LYS A 295 7.48 2.31 12.95
CA LYS A 295 8.17 1.41 13.89
C LYS A 295 7.46 1.35 15.22
N ARG A 296 6.74 2.41 15.59
CA ARG A 296 6.08 2.54 16.91
C ARG A 296 4.56 2.52 16.81
N PRO A 297 3.85 2.10 17.88
CA PRO A 297 2.39 2.11 17.90
C PRO A 297 1.78 3.48 17.57
N ALA A 298 2.40 4.57 18.02
CA ALA A 298 1.93 5.93 17.74
C ALA A 298 1.98 6.27 16.24
N GLU A 299 3.10 5.96 15.58
CA GLU A 299 3.28 6.17 14.14
C GLU A 299 2.30 5.31 13.33
N LEU A 300 2.13 4.04 13.71
CA LEU A 300 1.18 3.14 13.03
C LEU A 300 -0.27 3.62 13.18
N LEU A 301 -0.66 4.09 14.38
CA LEU A 301 -1.98 4.67 14.62
C LEU A 301 -2.23 5.96 13.83
N GLU A 302 -1.17 6.74 13.56
CA GLU A 302 -1.24 7.90 12.68
C GLU A 302 -1.51 7.47 11.24
N ARG A 303 -0.73 6.52 10.69
CA ARG A 303 -0.96 5.98 9.33
C ARG A 303 -2.36 5.37 9.18
N MET A 304 -2.82 4.61 10.17
CA MET A 304 -4.18 4.07 10.18
C MET A 304 -5.25 5.17 10.14
N ARG A 305 -5.02 6.30 10.80
CA ARG A 305 -5.97 7.43 10.83
C ARG A 305 -5.97 8.19 9.52
N GLU A 306 -4.78 8.40 8.94
CA GLU A 306 -4.59 9.03 7.64
C GLU A 306 -5.29 8.26 6.53
N GLY A 307 -5.23 6.92 6.54
CA GLY A 307 -5.94 6.09 5.57
C GLY A 307 -7.44 5.96 5.83
N TRP A 308 -7.86 5.84 7.10
CA TRP A 308 -9.27 5.65 7.44
C TRP A 308 -10.15 6.85 7.14
N ARG A 309 -9.66 8.07 7.42
CA ARG A 309 -10.43 9.31 7.26
C ARG A 309 -11.00 9.51 5.85
N PRO A 310 -10.19 9.53 4.76
CA PRO A 310 -10.73 9.73 3.42
C PRO A 310 -11.70 8.61 3.03
N PHE A 311 -11.32 7.35 3.26
CA PHE A 311 -12.18 6.19 2.96
C PHE A 311 -13.54 6.28 3.66
N ARG A 312 -13.55 6.58 4.97
CA ARG A 312 -14.79 6.65 5.75
C ARG A 312 -15.62 7.89 5.42
N ASN A 313 -14.98 9.01 5.07
CA ASN A 313 -15.66 10.23 4.62
C ASN A 313 -16.36 10.00 3.27
N ASP A 314 -15.70 9.33 2.33
CA ASP A 314 -16.28 8.96 1.04
C ASP A 314 -17.48 8.02 1.25
N LEU A 315 -17.34 7.03 2.13
CA LEU A 315 -18.44 6.13 2.49
C LEU A 315 -19.62 6.89 3.11
N SER A 316 -19.37 7.85 4.01
CA SER A 316 -20.43 8.70 4.56
C SER A 316 -21.15 9.49 3.47
N ARG A 317 -20.40 10.07 2.52
CA ARG A 317 -20.96 10.85 1.40
C ARG A 317 -21.73 9.98 0.40
N LEU A 318 -21.36 8.70 0.28
CA LEU A 318 -22.06 7.73 -0.56
C LEU A 318 -23.47 7.44 -0.02
N GLY A 319 -23.66 7.35 1.30
CA GLY A 319 -24.96 7.01 1.90
C GLY A 319 -25.30 5.53 1.82
N HIS A 320 -26.45 5.15 2.37
CA HIS A 320 -26.88 3.75 2.49
C HIS A 320 -27.55 3.24 1.21
N LEU A 321 -28.34 4.09 0.54
CA LEU A 321 -29.09 3.69 -0.66
C LEU A 321 -28.22 3.06 -1.77
N PRO A 322 -27.05 3.61 -2.11
CA PRO A 322 -26.21 3.01 -3.15
C PRO A 322 -25.53 1.72 -2.71
N LEU A 323 -25.53 1.37 -1.43
CA LEU A 323 -24.72 0.24 -0.97
C LEU A 323 -25.21 -1.11 -1.54
N SER A 324 -26.50 -1.18 -1.88
CA SER A 324 -27.10 -2.33 -2.56
C SER A 324 -26.77 -2.40 -4.07
N ARG A 325 -26.08 -1.40 -4.63
CA ARG A 325 -25.61 -1.40 -6.03
C ARG A 325 -24.26 -2.10 -6.16
N THR A 326 -23.93 -2.46 -7.39
CA THR A 326 -22.67 -3.09 -7.75
C THR A 326 -21.54 -2.07 -7.91
N THR A 327 -20.36 -2.41 -7.39
CA THR A 327 -19.11 -1.71 -7.60
C THR A 327 -18.52 -2.06 -8.99
N PRO A 328 -17.47 -1.34 -9.46
CA PRO A 328 -16.76 -1.72 -10.68
C PRO A 328 -16.20 -3.15 -10.69
N ALA A 329 -15.88 -3.70 -9.51
CA ALA A 329 -15.36 -5.06 -9.35
C ALA A 329 -16.44 -6.15 -9.39
N GLY A 330 -17.72 -5.79 -9.50
CA GLY A 330 -18.81 -6.76 -9.65
C GLY A 330 -19.46 -7.23 -8.34
N TRP A 331 -18.97 -6.79 -7.18
CA TRP A 331 -19.63 -7.01 -5.88
C TRP A 331 -20.64 -5.92 -5.58
N THR A 332 -21.60 -6.16 -4.68
CA THR A 332 -22.33 -5.03 -4.09
C THR A 332 -21.40 -4.25 -3.17
N TYR A 333 -21.61 -2.93 -2.99
CA TYR A 333 -20.82 -2.19 -1.99
C TYR A 333 -20.98 -2.80 -0.59
N LYS A 334 -22.17 -3.28 -0.21
CA LYS A 334 -22.36 -4.01 1.06
C LYS A 334 -21.50 -5.28 1.14
N GLY A 335 -21.40 -6.02 0.04
CA GLY A 335 -20.52 -7.18 -0.09
C GLY A 335 -19.05 -6.81 0.08
N MET A 336 -18.58 -5.79 -0.65
CA MET A 336 -17.22 -5.28 -0.54
C MET A 336 -16.90 -4.80 0.89
N LEU A 337 -17.75 -3.97 1.49
CA LEU A 337 -17.54 -3.47 2.85
C LEU A 337 -17.58 -4.59 3.90
N SER A 338 -18.41 -5.61 3.70
CA SER A 338 -18.43 -6.80 4.57
C SER A 338 -17.12 -7.58 4.49
N HIS A 339 -16.53 -7.70 3.30
CA HIS A 339 -15.22 -8.29 3.09
C HIS A 339 -14.12 -7.47 3.79
N VAL A 340 -14.10 -6.14 3.64
CA VAL A 340 -13.14 -5.27 4.34
C VAL A 340 -13.27 -5.41 5.86
N ALA A 341 -14.49 -5.42 6.38
CA ALA A 341 -14.74 -5.61 7.81
C ALA A 341 -14.24 -6.98 8.30
N TYR A 342 -14.50 -8.04 7.55
CA TYR A 342 -14.08 -9.41 7.90
C TYR A 342 -12.56 -9.54 8.06
N TRP A 343 -11.78 -8.94 7.16
CA TRP A 343 -10.33 -9.02 7.25
C TRP A 343 -9.75 -8.18 8.39
N MET A 344 -10.32 -7.01 8.66
CA MET A 344 -9.98 -6.25 9.88
C MET A 344 -10.27 -7.05 11.16
N GLU A 345 -11.36 -7.81 11.20
CA GLU A 345 -11.70 -8.67 12.35
C GLU A 345 -10.66 -9.77 12.61
N GLN A 346 -9.86 -10.17 11.62
CA GLN A 346 -8.80 -11.16 11.80
C GLN A 346 -7.56 -10.58 12.49
N VAL A 347 -7.33 -9.26 12.38
CA VAL A 347 -6.10 -8.63 12.86
C VAL A 347 -5.84 -8.87 14.34
N PRO A 348 -6.80 -8.68 15.28
CA PRO A 348 -6.54 -8.94 16.69
C PRO A 348 -6.15 -10.40 17.00
N GLY A 349 -6.71 -11.36 16.26
CA GLY A 349 -6.40 -12.79 16.42
C GLY A 349 -5.03 -13.17 15.84
N GLU A 350 -4.64 -12.55 14.72
CA GLU A 350 -3.36 -12.82 14.06
C GLU A 350 -2.18 -12.03 14.66
N MET A 351 -2.44 -10.90 15.30
CA MET A 351 -1.41 -10.03 15.89
C MET A 351 -0.39 -10.79 16.76
N PRO A 352 -0.78 -11.67 17.71
CA PRO A 352 0.17 -12.42 18.52
C PRO A 352 1.11 -13.33 17.71
N ASN A 353 0.64 -13.89 16.60
CA ASN A 353 1.48 -14.71 15.71
C ASN A 353 2.54 -13.82 15.04
N ARG A 354 2.11 -12.69 14.47
CA ARG A 354 3.00 -11.77 13.75
C ARG A 354 4.04 -11.13 14.66
N LEU A 355 3.66 -10.77 15.89
CA LEU A 355 4.58 -10.29 16.92
C LEU A 355 5.64 -11.33 17.29
N ALA A 356 5.31 -12.62 17.19
CA ALA A 356 6.25 -13.72 17.43
C ALA A 356 7.00 -14.18 16.17
N GLY A 357 6.96 -13.39 15.09
CA GLY A 357 7.70 -13.66 13.85
C GLY A 357 7.14 -14.81 13.00
N ARG A 358 5.89 -15.22 13.22
CA ARG A 358 5.24 -16.31 12.49
C ARG A 358 3.88 -15.89 11.94
N ARG A 359 3.35 -16.63 10.98
CA ARG A 359 1.97 -16.47 10.49
C ARG A 359 1.08 -17.54 11.13
N GLY A 360 -0.18 -17.21 11.40
CA GLY A 360 -1.19 -18.20 11.76
C GLY A 360 -1.63 -19.02 10.54
N PRO A 361 -2.63 -19.90 10.72
CA PRO A 361 -3.22 -20.65 9.61
C PRO A 361 -3.74 -19.69 8.53
N SER A 362 -3.36 -19.93 7.27
CA SER A 362 -3.89 -19.17 6.13
C SER A 362 -5.21 -19.77 5.68
N PRO A 363 -6.33 -19.03 5.75
CA PRO A 363 -7.57 -19.46 5.13
C PRO A 363 -7.47 -19.36 3.60
N ASP A 364 -8.39 -20.02 2.90
CA ASP A 364 -8.57 -19.86 1.46
C ASP A 364 -9.18 -18.48 1.18
N VAL A 365 -8.33 -17.51 0.82
CA VAL A 365 -8.71 -16.10 0.67
C VAL A 365 -9.88 -15.91 -0.30
N ASP A 366 -9.88 -16.61 -1.43
CA ASP A 366 -10.94 -16.48 -2.44
C ASP A 366 -12.27 -17.00 -1.92
N THR A 367 -12.26 -18.15 -1.24
CA THR A 367 -13.46 -18.72 -0.62
C THR A 367 -14.05 -17.80 0.45
N GLU A 368 -13.19 -17.21 1.28
CA GLU A 368 -13.59 -16.26 2.32
C GLU A 368 -14.18 -14.98 1.71
N ASN A 369 -13.52 -14.44 0.67
CA ASN A 369 -13.98 -13.26 -0.05
C ASN A 369 -15.34 -13.47 -0.71
N GLU A 370 -15.52 -14.58 -1.43
CA GLU A 370 -16.80 -14.93 -2.05
C GLU A 370 -17.92 -15.09 -1.02
N ARG A 371 -17.61 -15.72 0.13
CA ARG A 371 -18.59 -15.87 1.22
C ARG A 371 -19.00 -14.51 1.79
N GLU A 372 -18.05 -13.65 2.13
CA GLU A 372 -18.35 -12.35 2.73
C GLU A 372 -19.03 -11.41 1.73
N ALA A 373 -18.64 -11.42 0.46
CA ALA A 373 -19.28 -10.63 -0.58
C ALA A 373 -20.74 -11.04 -0.77
N ARG A 374 -21.03 -12.34 -0.84
CA ARG A 374 -22.39 -12.88 -0.97
C ARG A 374 -23.25 -12.60 0.27
N THR A 375 -22.74 -12.93 1.46
CA THR A 375 -23.48 -12.73 2.72
C THR A 375 -23.71 -11.24 2.97
N GLY A 376 -22.71 -10.41 2.69
CA GLY A 376 -22.79 -8.96 2.81
C GLY A 376 -23.85 -8.34 1.89
N ALA A 377 -24.07 -8.90 0.70
CA ALA A 377 -25.11 -8.42 -0.21
C ALA A 377 -26.53 -8.47 0.40
N GLU A 378 -26.76 -9.44 1.28
CA GLU A 378 -28.06 -9.68 1.95
C GLU A 378 -28.22 -8.90 3.27
N ARG A 379 -27.13 -8.36 3.84
CA ARG A 379 -27.16 -7.60 5.10
C ARG A 379 -27.84 -6.24 4.93
N ASP A 380 -28.32 -5.69 6.03
CA ASP A 380 -28.80 -4.30 6.09
C ASP A 380 -27.62 -3.32 5.93
N ALA A 381 -27.83 -2.23 5.19
CA ALA A 381 -26.77 -1.25 4.91
C ALA A 381 -26.17 -0.64 6.19
N HIS A 382 -26.99 -0.35 7.20
CA HIS A 382 -26.54 0.21 8.46
C HIS A 382 -25.76 -0.81 9.28
N GLU A 383 -26.18 -2.09 9.28
CA GLU A 383 -25.43 -3.17 9.93
C GLU A 383 -24.00 -3.30 9.35
N VAL A 384 -23.88 -3.25 8.02
CA VAL A 384 -22.57 -3.36 7.34
C VAL A 384 -21.63 -2.22 7.73
N VAL A 385 -22.11 -0.97 7.69
CA VAL A 385 -21.30 0.20 8.08
C VAL A 385 -20.93 0.14 9.57
N HIS A 386 -21.87 -0.27 10.43
CA HIS A 386 -21.59 -0.42 11.85
C HIS A 386 -20.54 -1.51 12.14
N ARG A 387 -20.63 -2.66 11.45
CA ARG A 387 -19.64 -3.76 11.56
C ARG A 387 -18.25 -3.28 11.13
N LEU A 388 -18.17 -2.55 10.02
CA LEU A 388 -16.93 -1.97 9.51
C LEU A 388 -16.29 -1.00 10.53
N ASP A 389 -17.08 -0.07 11.09
CA ASP A 389 -16.61 0.87 12.12
C ASP A 389 -16.14 0.14 13.40
N ALA A 390 -16.84 -0.92 13.81
CA ALA A 390 -16.47 -1.73 14.96
C ALA A 390 -15.18 -2.53 14.72
N ALA A 391 -15.01 -3.11 13.53
CA ALA A 391 -13.82 -3.84 13.14
C ALA A 391 -12.58 -2.92 13.12
N TYR A 392 -12.69 -1.72 12.53
CA TYR A 392 -11.61 -0.73 12.58
C TYR A 392 -11.22 -0.34 14.01
N ARG A 393 -12.21 -0.09 14.89
CA ARG A 393 -11.95 0.19 16.32
C ARG A 393 -11.21 -0.96 17.01
N ALA A 394 -11.56 -2.21 16.72
CA ALA A 394 -10.88 -3.37 17.27
C ALA A 394 -9.39 -3.42 16.85
N VAL A 395 -9.07 -3.07 15.60
CA VAL A 395 -7.66 -2.96 15.16
C VAL A 395 -6.95 -1.81 15.88
N VAL A 396 -7.59 -0.65 16.02
CA VAL A 396 -7.03 0.49 16.77
C VAL A 396 -6.72 0.11 18.22
N ASP A 397 -7.63 -0.60 18.87
CA ASP A 397 -7.45 -1.04 20.26
C ASP A 397 -6.34 -2.09 20.37
N ALA A 398 -6.23 -3.00 19.40
CA ALA A 398 -5.12 -3.97 19.33
C ALA A 398 -3.75 -3.28 19.21
N VAL A 399 -3.63 -2.24 18.37
CA VAL A 399 -2.38 -1.47 18.23
C VAL A 399 -2.09 -0.65 19.49
N LYS A 400 -3.09 -0.02 20.11
CA LYS A 400 -2.93 0.72 21.38
C LYS A 400 -2.48 -0.17 22.53
N ALA A 401 -2.81 -1.46 22.50
CA ALA A 401 -2.41 -2.42 23.54
C ALA A 401 -0.93 -2.82 23.43
N LEU A 402 -0.24 -2.48 22.33
CA LEU A 402 1.19 -2.77 22.17
C LEU A 402 2.06 -1.88 23.08
N PRO A 403 3.22 -2.36 23.54
CA PRO A 403 4.17 -1.54 24.30
C PRO A 403 4.65 -0.34 23.48
N ALA A 404 4.40 0.89 23.96
CA ALA A 404 4.74 2.12 23.24
C ALA A 404 6.25 2.36 23.08
N ASP A 405 7.06 1.79 23.98
CA ASP A 405 8.50 1.94 24.05
C ASP A 405 9.28 0.90 23.23
N ARG A 406 8.59 0.00 22.52
CA ARG A 406 9.20 -1.04 21.68
C ARG A 406 8.86 -0.89 20.21
N ASP A 407 9.80 -1.30 19.37
CA ASP A 407 9.58 -1.44 17.94
C ASP A 407 8.60 -2.59 17.67
N ILE A 408 7.69 -2.36 16.72
CA ILE A 408 6.76 -3.38 16.25
C ILE A 408 7.50 -4.22 15.19
N PRO A 409 7.54 -5.56 15.33
CA PRO A 409 8.02 -6.43 14.27
C PRO A 409 7.29 -6.12 12.95
N PHE A 410 8.03 -5.94 11.86
CA PHE A 410 7.44 -5.51 10.59
C PHE A 410 6.39 -6.48 10.05
N LEU A 411 6.46 -7.77 10.40
CA LEU A 411 5.43 -8.75 10.08
C LEU A 411 4.06 -8.40 10.69
N ALA A 412 4.04 -7.74 11.85
CA ALA A 412 2.83 -7.23 12.52
C ALA A 412 2.40 -5.88 11.94
N VAL A 413 3.35 -4.99 11.59
CA VAL A 413 3.05 -3.76 10.83
C VAL A 413 2.35 -4.13 9.52
N GLY A 414 2.93 -5.05 8.75
CA GLY A 414 2.39 -5.51 7.47
C GLY A 414 0.99 -6.13 7.57
N LEU A 415 0.66 -6.82 8.67
CA LEU A 415 -0.72 -7.26 8.93
C LEU A 415 -1.66 -6.06 9.04
N VAL A 416 -1.32 -5.08 9.88
CA VAL A 416 -2.18 -3.90 10.07
C VAL A 416 -2.32 -3.12 8.78
N VAL A 417 -1.23 -2.91 8.04
CA VAL A 417 -1.24 -2.20 6.75
C VAL A 417 -2.15 -2.90 5.76
N GLY A 418 -1.93 -4.21 5.58
CA GLY A 418 -2.66 -5.05 4.62
C GLY A 418 -4.15 -5.05 4.87
N GLU A 419 -4.59 -5.06 6.13
CA GLU A 419 -6.02 -5.11 6.45
C GLU A 419 -6.66 -3.75 6.75
N THR A 420 -5.89 -2.65 6.76
CA THR A 420 -6.41 -1.30 7.03
C THR A 420 -6.09 -0.31 5.93
N TYR A 421 -5.15 0.61 6.12
CA TYR A 421 -4.93 1.73 5.21
C TYR A 421 -4.36 1.32 3.84
N GLY A 422 -3.73 0.14 3.71
CA GLY A 422 -3.46 -0.45 2.40
C GLY A 422 -4.77 -0.85 1.71
N HIS A 423 -5.59 -1.65 2.40
CA HIS A 423 -6.89 -2.12 1.92
C HIS A 423 -7.88 -0.99 1.58
N PHE A 424 -7.90 0.08 2.37
CA PHE A 424 -8.78 1.23 2.17
C PHE A 424 -8.45 1.97 0.88
N VAL A 425 -7.19 2.01 0.46
CA VAL A 425 -6.79 2.64 -0.80
C VAL A 425 -7.35 1.86 -1.98
N GLU A 426 -7.24 0.52 -1.94
CA GLU A 426 -7.76 -0.39 -2.97
C GLU A 426 -9.27 -0.15 -3.20
N HIS A 427 -10.07 -0.28 -2.14
CA HIS A 427 -11.53 -0.14 -2.24
C HIS A 427 -12.04 1.30 -2.23
N GLY A 428 -11.23 2.27 -1.79
CA GLY A 428 -11.58 3.69 -1.84
C GLY A 428 -11.87 4.16 -3.27
N GLY A 429 -11.18 3.59 -4.26
CA GLY A 429 -11.44 3.86 -5.68
C GLY A 429 -12.86 3.44 -6.10
N GLU A 430 -13.35 2.30 -5.59
CA GLU A 430 -14.70 1.82 -5.88
C GLU A 430 -15.77 2.73 -5.27
N ILE A 431 -15.60 3.15 -4.00
CA ILE A 431 -16.50 4.11 -3.35
C ILE A 431 -16.53 5.43 -4.12
N ALA A 432 -15.36 5.91 -4.54
CA ALA A 432 -15.21 7.19 -5.22
C ALA A 432 -15.90 7.21 -6.61
N VAL A 433 -16.11 6.06 -7.25
CA VAL A 433 -16.91 5.92 -8.49
C VAL A 433 -18.42 6.03 -8.20
N GLY A 434 -18.86 5.62 -7.02
CA GLY A 434 -20.26 5.72 -6.59
C GLY A 434 -20.71 7.13 -6.19
N LEU A 435 -19.76 8.05 -5.96
CA LEU A 435 -20.04 9.43 -5.55
C LEU A 435 -20.56 10.29 -6.72
N PRO A 436 -21.57 11.15 -6.49
CA PRO A 436 -22.05 12.08 -7.51
C PRO A 436 -21.02 13.19 -7.76
N ARG A 437 -20.28 13.11 -8.88
CA ARG A 437 -19.25 14.10 -9.25
C ARG A 437 -19.72 15.20 -10.21
N THR A 438 -20.96 15.14 -10.65
CA THR A 438 -21.56 16.13 -11.57
C THR A 438 -22.88 16.62 -11.00
N ARG A 439 -23.33 17.81 -11.39
CA ARG A 439 -24.65 18.33 -10.98
C ARG A 439 -25.77 17.36 -11.35
N THR A 440 -25.72 16.77 -12.55
CA THR A 440 -26.70 15.78 -12.98
C THR A 440 -26.69 14.54 -12.09
N GLY A 441 -25.50 14.05 -11.72
CA GLY A 441 -25.36 12.93 -10.78
C GLY A 441 -25.92 13.28 -9.39
N PHE A 442 -25.66 14.49 -8.90
CA PHE A 442 -26.10 14.96 -7.59
C PHE A 442 -27.62 15.14 -7.54
N VAL A 443 -28.21 15.77 -8.56
CA VAL A 443 -29.67 15.84 -8.72
C VAL A 443 -30.26 14.44 -8.78
N GLY A 444 -29.66 13.53 -9.56
CA GLY A 444 -30.09 12.14 -9.62
C GLY A 444 -30.08 11.46 -8.24
N ARG A 445 -29.10 11.76 -7.39
CA ARG A 445 -29.04 11.26 -6.01
C ARG A 445 -30.12 11.87 -5.12
N ILE A 446 -30.32 13.19 -5.20
CA ILE A 446 -31.44 13.89 -4.55
C ILE A 446 -32.76 13.20 -4.91
N GLU A 447 -33.02 12.95 -6.18
CA GLU A 447 -34.27 12.32 -6.60
C GLU A 447 -34.43 10.89 -6.06
N GLN A 448 -33.35 10.10 -6.04
CA GLN A 448 -33.36 8.72 -5.55
C GLN A 448 -33.75 8.63 -4.07
N SER A 449 -33.30 9.59 -3.25
CA SER A 449 -33.65 9.65 -1.83
C SER A 449 -35.00 10.36 -1.59
N TRP A 450 -35.29 11.42 -2.33
CA TRP A 450 -36.53 12.20 -2.18
C TRP A 450 -37.79 11.39 -2.50
N LYS A 451 -37.79 10.62 -3.59
CA LYS A 451 -38.97 9.86 -4.05
C LYS A 451 -39.52 8.92 -2.95
N PRO A 452 -38.74 8.01 -2.34
CA PRO A 452 -39.23 7.16 -1.26
C PRO A 452 -39.58 7.95 -0.01
N PHE A 453 -38.78 8.94 0.39
CA PHE A 453 -39.06 9.82 1.53
C PHE A 453 -40.45 10.47 1.40
N ARG A 454 -40.69 11.14 0.28
CA ARG A 454 -41.93 11.87 0.01
C ARG A 454 -43.12 10.92 -0.15
N ALA A 455 -42.92 9.74 -0.74
CA ALA A 455 -43.95 8.72 -0.88
C ALA A 455 -44.41 8.17 0.49
N ALA A 456 -43.47 7.93 1.41
CA ALA A 456 -43.80 7.49 2.77
C ALA A 456 -44.62 8.55 3.53
N ILE A 457 -44.21 9.82 3.45
CA ILE A 457 -44.96 10.95 4.02
C ILE A 457 -46.37 11.04 3.39
N ARG A 458 -46.48 10.87 2.06
CA ARG A 458 -47.77 10.88 1.36
C ARG A 458 -48.68 9.74 1.80
N HIS A 459 -48.13 8.53 2.01
CA HIS A 459 -48.90 7.35 2.41
C HIS A 459 -49.58 7.50 3.77
N ARG A 460 -48.97 8.26 4.70
CA ARG A 460 -49.56 8.59 6.01
C ARG A 460 -50.86 9.39 5.90
N GLY A 461 -51.01 10.17 4.82
CA GLY A 461 -52.13 11.09 4.63
C GLY A 461 -52.16 12.22 5.66
N ARG A 462 -53.10 13.14 5.48
CA ARG A 462 -53.22 14.36 6.30
C ARG A 462 -53.38 14.07 7.79
N SER A 463 -54.20 13.07 8.14
CA SER A 463 -54.46 12.70 9.53
C SER A 463 -53.24 12.05 10.19
N GLY A 464 -52.42 11.33 9.42
CA GLY A 464 -51.24 10.65 9.93
C GLY A 464 -50.07 11.59 10.25
N LEU A 465 -50.05 12.82 9.72
CA LEU A 465 -48.96 13.77 10.01
C LEU A 465 -48.87 14.20 11.47
N GLY A 466 -49.95 14.05 12.25
CA GLY A 466 -49.96 14.30 13.70
C GLY A 466 -49.44 13.12 14.53
N GLU A 467 -49.23 11.95 13.94
CA GLU A 467 -48.68 10.78 14.63
C GLU A 467 -47.20 10.98 14.95
N ARG A 468 -46.72 10.32 16.01
CA ARG A 468 -45.33 10.40 16.44
C ARG A 468 -44.44 9.37 15.75
N THR A 469 -43.24 9.80 15.39
CA THR A 469 -42.14 8.95 14.94
C THR A 469 -41.49 8.25 16.14
N ALA A 470 -40.57 7.32 15.89
CA ALA A 470 -39.81 6.64 16.95
C ALA A 470 -38.92 7.60 17.76
N SER A 471 -38.50 8.73 17.18
CA SER A 471 -37.73 9.79 17.84
C SER A 471 -38.60 10.74 18.68
N GLY A 472 -39.92 10.56 18.65
CA GLY A 472 -40.88 11.32 19.46
C GLY A 472 -41.39 12.61 18.81
N TRP A 473 -40.86 13.01 17.65
CA TRP A 473 -41.42 14.09 16.82
C TRP A 473 -42.73 13.67 16.18
N THR A 474 -43.61 14.61 15.84
CA THR A 474 -44.70 14.29 14.90
C THR A 474 -44.13 14.17 13.48
N TYR A 475 -44.79 13.44 12.58
CA TYR A 475 -44.36 13.43 11.17
C TYR A 475 -44.44 14.84 10.54
N LYS A 476 -45.32 15.71 11.03
CA LYS A 476 -45.33 17.14 10.67
C LYS A 476 -44.04 17.83 11.12
N ASP A 477 -43.56 17.59 12.34
CA ASP A 477 -42.31 18.17 12.84
C ASP A 477 -41.10 17.68 12.01
N LEU A 478 -41.08 16.39 11.64
CA LEU A 478 -40.08 15.82 10.73
C LEU A 478 -40.08 16.54 9.37
N VAL A 479 -41.25 16.77 8.77
CA VAL A 479 -41.36 17.50 7.50
C VAL A 479 -40.92 18.96 7.64
N ALA A 480 -41.28 19.64 8.74
CA ALA A 480 -40.87 21.02 9.01
C ALA A 480 -39.35 21.16 9.15
N HIS A 481 -38.74 20.22 9.87
CA HIS A 481 -37.29 20.11 10.01
C HIS A 481 -36.61 19.85 8.66
N ALA A 482 -37.11 18.89 7.87
CA ALA A 482 -36.58 18.61 6.54
C ALA A 482 -36.70 19.83 5.60
N ALA A 483 -37.82 20.53 5.62
CA ALA A 483 -38.01 21.78 4.89
C ALA A 483 -36.97 22.85 5.28
N GLY A 484 -36.69 23.00 6.57
CA GLY A 484 -35.65 23.89 7.09
C GLY A 484 -34.27 23.61 6.49
N TRP A 485 -33.83 22.36 6.47
CA TRP A 485 -32.53 21.96 5.89
C TRP A 485 -32.47 22.11 4.37
N ILE A 486 -33.56 21.85 3.65
CA ILE A 486 -33.64 22.13 2.21
C ILE A 486 -33.50 23.63 1.96
N GLY A 487 -34.21 24.46 2.73
CA GLY A 487 -34.13 25.91 2.65
C GLY A 487 -32.73 26.44 2.96
N GLN A 488 -32.07 25.89 3.99
CA GLN A 488 -30.67 26.17 4.32
C GLN A 488 -29.76 25.88 3.12
N SER A 489 -29.86 24.68 2.54
CA SER A 489 -29.05 24.24 1.40
C SER A 489 -29.20 25.19 0.21
N VAL A 490 -30.44 25.52 -0.14
CA VAL A 490 -30.75 26.45 -1.23
C VAL A 490 -30.15 27.83 -0.97
N ARG A 491 -30.29 28.36 0.25
CA ARG A 491 -29.73 29.66 0.60
C ARG A 491 -28.21 29.66 0.47
N GLU A 492 -27.52 28.68 1.06
CA GLU A 492 -26.06 28.62 1.04
C GLU A 492 -25.52 28.50 -0.37
N MET A 493 -26.09 27.64 -1.21
CA MET A 493 -25.68 27.52 -2.61
C MET A 493 -25.94 28.79 -3.43
N GLN A 494 -27.07 29.49 -3.20
CA GLN A 494 -27.38 30.72 -3.94
C GLN A 494 -26.55 31.93 -3.51
N THR A 495 -26.15 31.98 -2.23
CA THR A 495 -25.43 33.13 -1.65
C THR A 495 -23.92 32.92 -1.62
N HIS A 496 -23.45 31.67 -1.77
CA HIS A 496 -22.07 31.24 -1.50
C HIS A 496 -21.60 31.55 -0.06
N GLU A 497 -22.53 31.79 0.86
CA GLU A 497 -22.29 31.99 2.29
C GLU A 497 -22.61 30.70 3.05
N PHE A 498 -21.63 29.79 3.09
CA PHE A 498 -21.73 28.51 3.78
C PHE A 498 -21.58 28.67 5.29
N SER A 499 -22.37 27.96 6.07
CA SER A 499 -22.26 27.98 7.54
C SER A 499 -21.16 27.02 7.99
N PRO A 500 -19.98 27.49 8.44
CA PRO A 500 -18.95 26.59 8.93
C PRO A 500 -19.32 26.04 10.32
N GLY A 501 -18.93 24.80 10.59
CA GLY A 501 -18.79 24.32 11.97
C GLY A 501 -20.10 24.01 12.70
N TRP A 502 -21.04 23.31 12.05
CA TRP A 502 -22.16 22.69 12.76
C TRP A 502 -21.66 21.83 13.92
N THR A 503 -22.21 22.08 15.09
CA THR A 503 -22.02 21.28 16.31
C THR A 503 -23.31 20.56 16.62
N ARG A 504 -23.27 19.57 17.51
CA ARG A 504 -24.48 18.87 17.94
C ARG A 504 -25.52 19.86 18.50
N GLU A 505 -25.03 20.83 19.26
CA GLU A 505 -25.83 21.88 19.89
C GLU A 505 -26.46 22.81 18.85
N THR A 506 -25.67 23.32 17.89
CA THR A 506 -26.19 24.23 16.87
C THR A 506 -27.11 23.54 15.86
N ILE A 507 -26.88 22.26 15.56
CA ILE A 507 -27.81 21.42 14.77
C ILE A 507 -29.14 21.30 15.52
N GLN A 508 -29.12 20.98 16.82
CA GLN A 508 -30.35 20.86 17.60
C GLN A 508 -31.11 22.19 17.66
N GLU A 509 -30.41 23.31 17.88
CA GLU A 509 -31.03 24.64 17.89
C GLU A 509 -31.69 25.00 16.54
N PHE A 510 -31.06 24.60 15.44
CA PHE A 510 -31.63 24.77 14.10
C PHE A 510 -32.88 23.91 13.90
N ASN A 511 -32.82 22.64 14.27
CA ASN A 511 -33.95 21.70 14.19
C ASN A 511 -35.15 22.22 15.00
N ASP A 512 -34.91 22.63 16.24
CA ASP A 512 -35.96 23.15 17.11
C ASP A 512 -36.57 24.44 16.54
N ARG A 513 -35.76 25.29 15.90
CA ARG A 513 -36.25 26.52 15.25
C ARG A 513 -37.11 26.20 14.05
N SER A 514 -36.69 25.26 13.21
CA SER A 514 -37.45 24.77 12.07
C SER A 514 -38.79 24.19 12.51
N VAL A 515 -38.85 23.42 13.60
CA VAL A 515 -40.13 22.92 14.13
C VAL A 515 -41.00 24.06 14.68
N ARG A 516 -40.44 24.93 15.53
CA ARG A 516 -41.18 26.06 16.14
C ARG A 516 -41.76 27.02 15.10
N SER A 517 -41.02 27.34 14.04
CA SER A 517 -41.52 28.27 13.00
C SER A 517 -42.71 27.72 12.22
N HIS A 518 -42.97 26.41 12.30
CA HIS A 518 -44.05 25.74 11.60
C HIS A 518 -45.14 25.19 12.52
N GLU A 519 -45.13 25.55 13.80
CA GLU A 519 -46.12 25.07 14.79
C GLU A 519 -47.56 25.36 14.33
N LEU A 520 -47.79 26.55 13.76
CA LEU A 520 -49.10 26.99 13.27
C LEU A 520 -49.38 26.63 11.80
N VAL A 521 -48.41 26.04 11.08
CA VAL A 521 -48.58 25.69 9.66
C VAL A 521 -49.41 24.42 9.53
N GLY A 522 -50.47 24.47 8.73
CA GLY A 522 -51.34 23.32 8.49
C GLY A 522 -50.65 22.20 7.68
N PRO A 523 -51.04 20.93 7.84
CA PRO A 523 -50.51 19.79 7.09
C PRO A 523 -50.36 19.99 5.57
N GLU A 524 -51.38 20.53 4.88
CA GLU A 524 -51.32 20.74 3.42
C GLU A 524 -50.31 21.82 3.04
N ALA A 525 -50.32 22.95 3.77
CA ALA A 525 -49.37 24.04 3.51
C ALA A 525 -47.92 23.59 3.74
N MET A 526 -47.69 22.74 4.75
CA MET A 526 -46.38 22.14 5.03
C MET A 526 -45.91 21.23 3.87
N LEU A 527 -46.81 20.43 3.32
CA LEU A 527 -46.51 19.57 2.17
C LEU A 527 -46.23 20.39 0.90
N ASP A 528 -47.01 21.43 0.64
CA ASP A 528 -46.79 22.34 -0.50
C ASP A 528 -45.46 23.10 -0.38
N GLU A 529 -45.10 23.51 0.84
CA GLU A 529 -43.84 24.19 1.14
C GLU A 529 -42.65 23.28 0.86
N ILE A 530 -42.62 22.06 1.40
CA ILE A 530 -41.48 21.16 1.19
C ILE A 530 -41.36 20.74 -0.29
N ASP A 531 -42.48 20.54 -1.01
CA ASP A 531 -42.48 20.24 -2.44
C ASP A 531 -41.96 21.44 -3.28
N THR A 532 -42.22 22.67 -2.83
CA THR A 532 -41.70 23.88 -3.46
C THR A 532 -40.21 24.06 -3.19
N LEU A 533 -39.77 23.86 -1.95
CA LEU A 533 -38.36 23.90 -1.56
C LEU A 533 -37.55 22.82 -2.29
N TYR A 534 -38.09 21.61 -2.42
CA TYR A 534 -37.48 20.54 -3.20
C TYR A 534 -37.28 20.94 -4.67
N ARG A 535 -38.30 21.49 -5.34
CA ARG A 535 -38.16 21.97 -6.72
C ARG A 535 -37.09 23.04 -6.83
N ARG A 536 -37.07 24.00 -5.91
CA ARG A 536 -36.06 25.05 -5.86
C ARG A 536 -34.65 24.49 -5.61
N LEU A 537 -34.51 23.44 -4.79
CA LEU A 537 -33.25 22.73 -4.58
C LEU A 537 -32.75 22.11 -5.89
N VAL A 538 -33.60 21.35 -6.58
CA VAL A 538 -33.25 20.72 -7.87
C VAL A 538 -32.89 21.78 -8.92
N GLU A 539 -33.65 22.87 -9.02
CA GLU A 539 -33.36 23.99 -9.91
C GLU A 539 -32.05 24.70 -9.56
N THR A 540 -31.77 24.88 -8.26
CA THR A 540 -30.53 25.52 -7.80
C THR A 540 -29.33 24.67 -8.18
N VAL A 541 -29.33 23.37 -7.84
CA VAL A 541 -28.21 22.47 -8.19
C VAL A 541 -28.09 22.33 -9.71
N GLY A 542 -29.21 22.15 -10.42
CA GLY A 542 -29.23 22.04 -11.88
C GLY A 542 -28.78 23.31 -12.62
N GLY A 543 -28.92 24.47 -11.99
CA GLY A 543 -28.55 25.78 -12.53
C GLY A 543 -27.11 26.22 -12.24
N LEU A 544 -26.41 25.59 -11.29
CA LEU A 544 -25.01 25.91 -10.99
C LEU A 544 -24.10 25.67 -12.20
N PRO A 545 -23.07 26.47 -12.46
CA PRO A 545 -21.96 26.10 -13.34
C PRO A 545 -21.23 24.84 -12.82
N GLU A 546 -20.67 24.00 -13.71
CA GLU A 546 -19.87 22.84 -13.26
C GLU A 546 -18.67 23.23 -12.39
N ALA A 547 -18.02 24.35 -12.71
CA ALA A 547 -16.91 24.88 -11.92
C ALA A 547 -17.34 25.26 -10.49
N ASP A 548 -18.56 25.77 -10.33
CA ASP A 548 -19.10 26.15 -9.02
C ASP A 548 -19.57 24.92 -8.24
N PHE A 549 -20.10 23.89 -8.92
CA PHE A 549 -20.43 22.61 -8.27
C PHE A 549 -19.19 21.86 -7.79
N ALA A 550 -18.04 22.06 -8.44
CA ALA A 550 -16.76 21.49 -8.02
C ALA A 550 -16.21 22.12 -6.72
N ASP A 551 -16.90 23.09 -6.12
CA ASP A 551 -16.56 23.61 -4.79
C ASP A 551 -16.68 22.50 -3.73
N ASP A 552 -15.57 22.20 -3.04
CA ASP A 552 -15.51 21.17 -2.00
C ASP A 552 -16.58 21.37 -0.93
N ARG A 553 -16.99 22.61 -0.63
CA ARG A 553 -18.05 22.88 0.36
C ARG A 553 -19.40 22.33 -0.10
N ILE A 554 -19.69 22.37 -1.39
CA ILE A 554 -20.92 21.79 -1.94
C ILE A 554 -20.84 20.27 -1.90
N ILE A 555 -19.74 19.70 -2.36
CA ILE A 555 -19.55 18.25 -2.42
C ILE A 555 -19.50 17.62 -1.02
N ASP A 556 -18.92 18.32 -0.03
CA ASP A 556 -18.72 17.79 1.31
C ASP A 556 -19.89 18.05 2.25
N GLN A 557 -20.57 19.20 2.16
CA GLN A 557 -21.60 19.58 3.14
C GLN A 557 -23.01 19.29 2.64
N MET A 558 -23.31 19.59 1.37
CA MET A 558 -24.70 19.53 0.87
C MET A 558 -25.31 18.12 0.87
N PRO A 559 -24.56 17.00 0.71
CA PRO A 559 -25.11 15.67 0.94
C PRO A 559 -25.85 15.54 2.28
N PHE A 560 -25.26 16.08 3.36
CA PHE A 560 -25.76 16.00 4.72
C PHE A 560 -26.97 16.90 5.00
N TYR A 561 -27.30 17.83 4.11
CA TYR A 561 -28.52 18.63 4.25
C TYR A 561 -29.65 18.11 3.35
N THR A 562 -29.32 17.22 2.39
CA THR A 562 -30.22 16.78 1.33
C THR A 562 -30.44 15.27 1.37
N TYR A 563 -29.84 14.50 0.46
CA TYR A 563 -30.16 13.09 0.27
C TYR A 563 -29.75 12.20 1.44
N LEU A 564 -28.61 12.47 2.11
CA LEU A 564 -28.19 11.70 3.28
C LEU A 564 -29.12 11.96 4.47
N HIS A 565 -29.49 13.22 4.65
CA HIS A 565 -30.40 13.62 5.72
C HIS A 565 -31.76 12.92 5.62
N TRP A 566 -32.34 12.82 4.42
CA TRP A 566 -33.59 12.08 4.27
C TRP A 566 -33.41 10.58 4.51
N GLU A 567 -32.28 10.00 4.09
CA GLU A 567 -31.94 8.59 4.36
C GLU A 567 -31.88 8.29 5.86
N GLU A 568 -31.40 9.22 6.70
CA GLU A 568 -31.40 9.06 8.17
C GLU A 568 -32.81 8.83 8.76
N HIS A 569 -33.84 9.39 8.12
CA HIS A 569 -35.23 9.25 8.55
C HIS A 569 -35.95 8.04 7.94
N PHE A 570 -35.32 7.26 7.07
CA PHE A 570 -35.94 6.09 6.45
C PHE A 570 -36.43 5.05 7.48
N PRO A 571 -35.69 4.71 8.54
CA PRO A 571 -36.18 3.82 9.58
C PRO A 571 -37.44 4.34 10.28
N GLU A 572 -37.50 5.65 10.57
CA GLU A 572 -38.68 6.29 11.17
C GLU A 572 -39.89 6.28 10.22
N LEU A 573 -39.62 6.25 8.90
CA LEU A 573 -40.63 6.19 7.85
C LEU A 573 -41.02 4.77 7.44
N GLY A 574 -40.34 3.74 7.96
CA GLY A 574 -40.55 2.34 7.60
C GLY A 574 -39.99 1.95 6.22
N ILE A 575 -38.95 2.64 5.76
CA ILE A 575 -38.24 2.38 4.51
C ILE A 575 -36.98 1.56 4.83
N SER A 576 -36.80 0.41 4.18
CA SER A 576 -35.60 -0.44 4.31
C SER A 576 -34.58 -0.13 3.22
N VAL A 577 -33.27 -0.22 3.52
CA VAL A 577 -32.15 0.14 2.62
C VAL A 577 -31.03 -0.90 2.56
#